data_AF-A0A8T9BFS8-F1
#
_entry.id   AF-A0A8T9BFS8-F1
#
_cell.length_a   1.000
_cell.length_b   1.000
_cell.length_c   1.000
_cell.angle_alpha   90.00
_cell.angle_beta   90.00
_cell.angle_gamma   90.00
#
_symmetry.space_group_name_H-M   'P 1'
#
loop_
_entity.id
_entity.type
_entity.pdbx_description
1 polymer ?
#
loop_
_entity_poly.entity_id
_entity_poly.type
_entity_poly.pdbx_seq_one_letter_code
_entity_poly.pdbx_strand_id
1 'polypeptide(L)'
;YRSFHASQNLAAAAKPKPSPRISKAKTRVPNVLKQYKPRDALPPLAFLQSAAKAGAMDLEPAKAFEFLAEYVEQARSSTKKGWEKDLCDVHGVTLQHMVTLSGVLRRCSDRAQNGLGLTLMLAASEMGEKSATYELIQSSINKNQVFEYPAPLQRLGSLAKKEKDAEAMALLGKVLFCQGKEDEALEWLRKATRPPTGSLEFAGSGDALVYEGRILLKKGDKKGAGEAFKKAALELDEPSAYFYLSQLQEPGSSTQEVYLLKAASSGVLEAMHNLGALELAKIGKQEKKPTSLADYGMAREWFQVAASDGFGLSMLNMALICKAVGQDEAGLLWLDKAAQSPDVRGEAKNVRREWAEESSRLT
;
A
#
# COMPACT_ATOMS: atom_id res chain seq x y z
N TYR A 1 27.49 -3.41 22.90
CA TYR A 1 26.05 -3.61 22.67
C TYR A 1 25.74 -3.04 21.30
N ARG A 2 25.44 -3.88 20.29
CA ARG A 2 24.93 -3.37 19.01
C ARG A 2 23.48 -2.91 19.26
N SER A 3 23.15 -1.69 18.82
CA SER A 3 21.82 -1.13 19.01
C SER A 3 20.84 -1.81 18.06
N PHE A 4 19.86 -2.52 18.60
CA PHE A 4 18.73 -2.99 17.82
C PHE A 4 17.88 -1.81 17.35
N HIS A 5 17.31 -1.94 16.16
CA HIS A 5 16.45 -0.90 15.59
C HIS A 5 15.08 -0.95 16.25
N ALA A 6 14.62 0.19 16.71
CA ALA A 6 13.20 0.43 16.97
C ALA A 6 12.75 1.51 15.98
N SER A 7 11.49 1.46 15.53
CA SER A 7 10.96 2.57 14.74
C SER A 7 10.66 3.75 15.67
N GLN A 8 11.68 4.55 15.98
CA GLN A 8 11.51 5.77 16.75
C GLN A 8 10.95 6.84 15.83
N ASN A 9 9.63 7.02 15.88
CA ASN A 9 8.90 8.02 15.08
C ASN A 9 9.22 7.90 13.58
N LEU A 10 8.47 7.05 12.88
CA LEU A 10 8.31 7.24 11.44
C LEU A 10 7.58 8.56 11.21
N ALA A 11 8.35 9.65 11.15
CA ALA A 11 7.92 10.87 10.49
C ALA A 11 7.31 10.43 9.16
N ALA A 12 6.06 10.83 8.95
CA ALA A 12 5.15 10.33 7.94
C ALA A 12 5.82 9.98 6.59
N ALA A 13 6.16 8.69 6.40
CA ALA A 13 6.71 8.10 5.18
C ALA A 13 7.97 8.79 4.59
N ALA A 14 8.65 8.07 3.69
CA ALA A 14 9.78 8.60 2.92
C ALA A 14 9.43 9.96 2.29
N LYS A 15 10.37 10.92 2.33
CA LYS A 15 10.24 12.23 1.68
C LYS A 15 9.71 12.02 0.25
N PRO A 16 8.58 12.64 -0.14
CA PRO A 16 8.06 12.49 -1.50
C PRO A 16 9.14 12.94 -2.48
N LYS A 17 9.30 12.19 -3.59
CA LYS A 17 10.18 12.60 -4.67
C LYS A 17 9.71 13.99 -5.14
N PRO A 18 10.64 14.93 -5.41
CA PRO A 18 10.26 16.24 -5.91
C PRO A 18 9.38 16.08 -7.15
N SER A 19 8.32 16.89 -7.23
CA SER A 19 7.39 16.91 -8.35
C SER A 19 8.18 16.88 -9.66
N PRO A 20 8.07 15.81 -10.48
CA PRO A 20 8.68 15.84 -11.79
C PRO A 20 8.09 17.05 -12.52
N ARG A 21 8.94 17.83 -13.20
CA ARG A 21 8.47 18.85 -14.13
C ARG A 21 7.44 18.16 -15.02
N ILE A 22 6.22 18.70 -15.06
CA ILE A 22 5.16 18.27 -15.96
C ILE A 22 5.66 18.58 -17.38
N SER A 23 6.54 17.72 -17.89
CA SER A 23 6.65 17.49 -19.31
C SER A 23 5.24 17.11 -19.73
N LYS A 24 4.79 17.65 -20.86
CA LYS A 24 3.60 17.19 -21.58
C LYS A 24 3.84 15.76 -22.10
N ALA A 25 4.21 14.84 -21.20
CA ALA A 25 4.23 13.43 -21.44
C ALA A 25 2.77 13.07 -21.65
N LYS A 26 2.36 13.10 -22.91
CA LYS A 26 1.20 12.34 -23.40
C LYS A 26 1.26 11.02 -22.65
N THR A 27 0.21 10.70 -21.90
CA THR A 27 0.03 9.39 -21.31
C THR A 27 0.17 8.41 -22.47
N ARG A 28 1.39 7.91 -22.69
CA ARG A 28 1.59 6.69 -23.44
C ARG A 28 1.16 5.65 -22.44
N VAL A 29 -0.16 5.39 -22.38
CA VAL A 29 -0.57 4.00 -22.21
C VAL A 29 0.16 3.34 -23.39
N PRO A 30 1.26 2.60 -23.16
CA PRO A 30 1.88 1.90 -24.26
C PRO A 30 0.75 1.10 -24.85
N ASN A 31 0.68 0.98 -26.17
CA ASN A 31 -0.31 0.11 -26.77
C ASN A 31 0.16 -1.33 -26.49
N VAL A 32 0.12 -1.73 -25.21
CA VAL A 32 0.67 -2.98 -24.65
C VAL A 32 0.04 -4.12 -25.44
N LEU A 33 -1.26 -3.99 -25.73
CA LEU A 33 -2.00 -4.92 -26.57
C LEU A 33 -1.49 -5.05 -28.02
N LYS A 34 -0.76 -4.06 -28.58
CA LYS A 34 -0.11 -4.20 -29.89
C LYS A 34 1.24 -4.93 -29.83
N GLN A 35 1.85 -5.04 -28.65
CA GLN A 35 3.17 -5.66 -28.47
C GLN A 35 3.11 -7.18 -28.21
N TYR A 36 1.95 -7.69 -27.80
CA TYR A 36 1.76 -9.12 -27.50
C TYR A 36 0.78 -9.77 -28.49
N LYS A 37 0.76 -11.10 -28.56
CA LYS A 37 -0.28 -11.79 -29.32
C LYS A 37 -1.61 -11.67 -28.58
N PRO A 38 -2.75 -11.54 -29.27
CA PRO A 38 -4.06 -11.37 -28.62
C PRO A 38 -4.36 -12.43 -27.55
N ARG A 39 -4.01 -13.69 -27.84
CA ARG A 39 -4.20 -14.82 -26.92
C ARG A 39 -3.42 -14.69 -25.62
N ASP A 40 -2.23 -14.09 -25.65
CA ASP A 40 -1.36 -13.96 -24.48
C ASP A 40 -1.95 -12.98 -23.46
N ALA A 41 -2.78 -12.03 -23.92
CA ALA A 41 -3.44 -11.04 -23.07
C ALA A 41 -4.68 -11.60 -22.33
N LEU A 42 -5.20 -12.76 -22.75
CA LEU A 42 -6.40 -13.35 -22.16
C LEU A 42 -6.05 -14.12 -20.87
N PRO A 43 -6.90 -14.04 -19.84
CA PRO A 43 -6.65 -14.75 -18.59
C PRO A 43 -6.94 -16.25 -18.79
N PRO A 44 -6.31 -17.14 -18.00
CA PRO A 44 -6.74 -18.52 -17.91
C PRO A 44 -8.21 -18.58 -17.46
N LEU A 45 -9.02 -19.42 -18.09
CA LEU A 45 -10.46 -19.55 -17.78
C LEU A 45 -10.69 -19.90 -16.30
N ALA A 46 -9.77 -20.64 -15.68
CA ALA A 46 -9.81 -20.99 -14.26
C ALA A 46 -9.87 -19.76 -13.33
N PHE A 47 -9.24 -18.64 -13.69
CA PHE A 47 -9.29 -17.42 -12.89
C PHE A 47 -10.67 -16.75 -12.97
N LEU A 48 -11.30 -16.76 -14.15
CA LEU A 48 -12.67 -16.26 -14.32
C LEU A 48 -13.68 -17.15 -13.56
N GLN A 49 -13.51 -18.47 -13.63
CA GLN A 49 -14.32 -19.43 -12.86
C GLN A 49 -14.17 -19.23 -11.35
N SER A 50 -12.94 -19.01 -10.87
CA SER A 50 -12.70 -18.71 -9.46
C SER A 50 -13.36 -17.41 -9.03
N ALA A 51 -13.30 -16.36 -9.85
CA ALA A 51 -13.93 -15.08 -9.56
C ALA A 51 -15.48 -15.20 -9.50
N ALA A 52 -16.08 -15.91 -10.47
CA ALA A 52 -17.52 -16.16 -10.47
C ALA A 52 -17.96 -17.02 -9.26
N LYS A 53 -17.21 -18.07 -8.92
CA LYS A 53 -17.49 -18.91 -7.74
C LYS A 53 -17.39 -18.15 -6.43
N ALA A 54 -16.51 -17.15 -6.36
CA ALA A 54 -16.38 -16.26 -5.21
C ALA A 54 -17.48 -15.17 -5.14
N GLY A 55 -18.39 -15.12 -6.13
CA GLY A 55 -19.43 -14.10 -6.21
C GLY A 55 -18.91 -12.71 -6.60
N ALA A 56 -17.69 -12.61 -7.15
CA ALA A 56 -17.09 -11.32 -7.50
C ALA A 56 -17.70 -10.68 -8.76
N MET A 57 -18.40 -11.46 -9.58
CA MET A 57 -19.09 -11.04 -10.79
C MET A 57 -20.29 -11.94 -11.05
N ASP A 58 -21.40 -11.36 -11.51
CA ASP A 58 -22.61 -12.08 -11.92
C ASP A 58 -22.62 -12.40 -13.43
N LEU A 59 -21.44 -12.49 -14.04
CA LEU A 59 -21.24 -12.77 -15.45
C LEU A 59 -20.63 -14.16 -15.64
N GLU A 60 -21.21 -14.94 -16.56
CA GLU A 60 -20.73 -16.29 -16.87
C GLU A 60 -19.27 -16.27 -17.35
N PRO A 61 -18.37 -17.13 -16.83
CA PRO A 61 -16.95 -17.13 -17.18
C PRO A 61 -16.68 -17.25 -18.69
N ALA A 62 -17.51 -17.99 -19.42
CA ALA A 62 -17.39 -18.12 -20.88
C ALA A 62 -17.70 -16.81 -21.59
N LYS A 63 -18.80 -16.13 -21.24
CA LYS A 63 -19.17 -14.81 -21.79
C LYS A 63 -18.13 -13.74 -21.43
N ALA A 64 -17.61 -13.78 -20.21
CA ALA A 64 -16.52 -12.92 -19.79
C ALA A 64 -15.27 -13.12 -20.66
N PHE A 65 -14.92 -14.38 -20.96
CA PHE A 65 -13.80 -14.69 -21.84
C PHE A 65 -14.04 -14.21 -23.28
N GLU A 66 -15.24 -14.41 -23.82
CA GLU A 66 -15.64 -13.93 -25.16
C GLU A 66 -15.55 -12.40 -25.26
N PHE A 67 -16.09 -11.68 -24.28
CA PHE A 67 -15.96 -10.23 -24.18
C PHE A 67 -14.50 -9.79 -24.19
N LEU A 68 -13.64 -10.42 -23.38
CA LEU A 68 -12.21 -10.08 -23.33
C LEU A 68 -11.50 -10.35 -24.65
N ALA A 69 -11.82 -11.47 -25.31
CA ALA A 69 -11.27 -11.81 -26.62
C ALA A 69 -11.63 -10.75 -27.67
N GLU A 70 -12.90 -10.37 -27.74
CA GLU A 70 -13.36 -9.34 -28.68
C GLU A 70 -12.81 -7.94 -28.32
N TYR A 71 -12.71 -7.63 -27.02
CA TYR A 71 -12.13 -6.38 -26.55
C TYR A 71 -10.68 -6.23 -27.04
N VAL A 72 -9.87 -7.29 -26.96
CA VAL A 72 -8.47 -7.26 -27.43
C VAL A 72 -8.40 -7.02 -28.94
N GLU A 73 -9.27 -7.65 -29.73
CA GLU A 73 -9.30 -7.46 -31.20
C GLU A 73 -9.76 -6.05 -31.59
N GLN A 74 -10.83 -5.55 -30.98
CA GLN A 74 -11.33 -4.20 -31.24
C GLN A 74 -10.36 -3.12 -30.77
N ALA A 75 -9.70 -3.27 -29.63
CA ALA A 75 -8.68 -2.33 -29.14
C ALA A 75 -7.48 -2.19 -30.10
N ARG A 76 -7.23 -3.19 -30.94
CA ARG A 76 -6.13 -3.19 -31.93
C ARG A 76 -6.54 -2.58 -33.27
N SER A 77 -7.81 -2.71 -33.66
CA SER A 77 -8.31 -2.47 -35.01
C SER A 77 -9.29 -1.29 -35.12
N SER A 78 -10.03 -0.97 -34.06
CA SER A 78 -11.07 0.06 -34.08
C SER A 78 -10.48 1.46 -34.12
N THR A 79 -11.05 2.29 -35.00
CA THR A 79 -10.82 3.74 -35.05
C THR A 79 -12.05 4.53 -34.58
N LYS A 80 -13.16 3.82 -34.28
CA LYS A 80 -14.42 4.42 -33.83
C LYS A 80 -14.28 4.86 -32.38
N LYS A 81 -14.70 6.08 -32.05
CA LYS A 81 -14.76 6.55 -30.65
C LYS A 81 -15.95 5.90 -29.93
N GLY A 82 -15.74 5.39 -28.72
CA GLY A 82 -16.80 4.83 -27.87
C GLY A 82 -17.19 3.38 -28.20
N TRP A 83 -16.38 2.68 -28.98
CA TRP A 83 -16.61 1.26 -29.30
C TRP A 83 -16.62 0.38 -28.04
N GLU A 84 -15.92 0.79 -26.98
CA GLU A 84 -15.90 0.10 -25.70
C GLU A 84 -17.31 0.00 -25.10
N LYS A 85 -18.10 1.06 -25.22
CA LYS A 85 -19.48 1.08 -24.73
C LYS A 85 -20.37 0.16 -25.57
N ASP A 86 -20.24 0.24 -26.89
CA ASP A 86 -21.01 -0.62 -27.80
C ASP A 86 -20.71 -2.11 -27.53
N LEU A 87 -19.45 -2.46 -27.29
CA LEU A 87 -19.04 -3.82 -26.96
C LEU A 87 -19.63 -4.28 -25.63
N CYS A 88 -19.62 -3.42 -24.61
CA CYS A 88 -20.29 -3.68 -23.35
C CYS A 88 -21.78 -3.98 -23.53
N ASP A 89 -22.47 -3.19 -24.36
CA ASP A 89 -23.89 -3.37 -24.65
C ASP A 89 -24.17 -4.70 -25.37
N VAL A 90 -23.32 -5.09 -26.34
CA VAL A 90 -23.43 -6.37 -27.07
C VAL A 90 -23.27 -7.58 -26.16
N HIS A 91 -22.32 -7.53 -25.21
CA HIS A 91 -22.01 -8.65 -24.33
C HIS A 91 -22.78 -8.64 -23.00
N GLY A 92 -23.60 -7.60 -22.74
CA GLY A 92 -24.26 -7.42 -21.45
C GLY A 92 -23.28 -7.19 -20.29
N VAL A 93 -22.14 -6.53 -20.57
CA VAL A 93 -21.07 -6.28 -19.61
C VAL A 93 -21.23 -4.88 -19.03
N THR A 94 -21.35 -4.77 -17.71
CA THR A 94 -21.43 -3.48 -17.02
C THR A 94 -20.02 -2.89 -16.81
N LEU A 95 -19.93 -1.59 -16.51
CA LEU A 95 -18.64 -0.98 -16.15
C LEU A 95 -18.05 -1.62 -14.87
N GLN A 96 -18.89 -2.05 -13.94
CA GLN A 96 -18.47 -2.80 -12.76
C GLN A 96 -17.87 -4.16 -13.14
N HIS A 97 -18.41 -4.85 -14.14
CA HIS A 97 -17.80 -6.07 -14.69
C HIS A 97 -16.41 -5.78 -15.26
N MET A 98 -16.22 -4.67 -15.97
CA MET A 98 -14.89 -4.28 -16.47
C MET A 98 -13.89 -4.06 -15.33
N VAL A 99 -14.32 -3.43 -14.22
CA VAL A 99 -13.49 -3.25 -13.01
C VAL A 99 -13.11 -4.60 -12.41
N THR A 100 -14.07 -5.50 -12.21
CA THR A 100 -13.79 -6.84 -11.68
C THR A 100 -12.85 -7.63 -12.59
N LEU A 101 -13.10 -7.65 -13.90
CA LEU A 101 -12.26 -8.32 -14.90
C LEU A 101 -10.85 -7.74 -14.91
N SER A 102 -10.72 -6.42 -14.82
CA SER A 102 -9.42 -5.75 -14.66
C SER A 102 -8.69 -6.23 -13.41
N GLY A 103 -9.38 -6.32 -12.28
CA GLY A 103 -8.83 -6.83 -11.02
C GLY A 103 -8.36 -8.29 -11.14
N VAL A 104 -9.07 -9.15 -11.86
CA VAL A 104 -8.63 -10.53 -12.15
C VAL A 104 -7.35 -10.53 -12.99
N LEU A 105 -7.36 -9.79 -14.10
CA LEU A 105 -6.23 -9.69 -15.03
C LEU A 105 -4.96 -9.11 -14.38
N ARG A 106 -5.10 -8.11 -13.51
CA ARG A 106 -3.96 -7.48 -12.83
C ARG A 106 -3.32 -8.34 -11.75
N ARG A 107 -4.01 -9.38 -11.27
CA ARG A 107 -3.46 -10.41 -10.37
C ARG A 107 -2.70 -11.50 -11.11
N CYS A 108 -2.83 -11.57 -12.43
CA CYS A 108 -2.08 -12.51 -13.22
C CYS A 108 -0.60 -12.08 -13.31
N SER A 109 0.31 -13.05 -13.35
CA SER A 109 1.76 -12.81 -13.39
C SER A 109 2.25 -12.35 -14.76
N ASP A 110 1.46 -12.53 -15.82
CA ASP A 110 1.82 -12.17 -17.18
C ASP A 110 1.64 -10.66 -17.47
N ARG A 111 2.60 -10.09 -18.21
CA ARG A 111 2.63 -8.65 -18.51
C ARG A 111 1.57 -8.22 -19.52
N ALA A 112 1.21 -9.08 -20.47
CA ALA A 112 0.14 -8.81 -21.43
C ALA A 112 -1.22 -8.81 -20.73
N GLN A 113 -1.47 -9.78 -19.84
CA GLN A 113 -2.67 -9.86 -19.02
C GLN A 113 -2.80 -8.64 -18.10
N ASN A 114 -1.72 -8.28 -17.40
CA ASN A 114 -1.69 -7.08 -16.56
C ASN A 114 -1.97 -5.80 -17.38
N GLY A 115 -1.40 -5.73 -18.59
CA GLY A 115 -1.63 -4.67 -19.55
C GLY A 115 -3.09 -4.53 -19.97
N LEU A 116 -3.74 -5.63 -20.34
CA LEU A 116 -5.18 -5.66 -20.66
C LEU A 116 -6.02 -5.19 -19.48
N GLY A 117 -5.70 -5.68 -18.28
CA GLY A 117 -6.38 -5.26 -17.06
C GLY A 117 -6.29 -3.74 -16.86
N LEU A 118 -5.10 -3.14 -17.01
CA LEU A 118 -4.95 -1.68 -16.92
C LEU A 118 -5.77 -0.95 -18.01
N THR A 119 -5.80 -1.47 -19.24
CA THR A 119 -6.61 -0.89 -20.33
C THR A 119 -8.10 -0.89 -19.99
N LEU A 120 -8.64 -2.01 -19.49
CA LEU A 120 -10.05 -2.09 -19.08
C LEU A 120 -10.37 -1.11 -17.95
N MET A 121 -9.48 -0.98 -16.96
CA MET A 121 -9.69 -0.04 -15.85
C MET A 121 -9.72 1.41 -16.34
N LEU A 122 -8.80 1.77 -17.24
CA LEU A 122 -8.75 3.10 -17.83
C LEU A 122 -10.01 3.41 -18.64
N ALA A 123 -10.50 2.45 -19.42
CA ALA A 123 -11.72 2.57 -20.21
C ALA A 123 -12.97 2.70 -19.33
N ALA A 124 -13.12 1.86 -18.30
CA ALA A 124 -14.21 1.95 -17.33
C ALA A 124 -14.23 3.33 -16.65
N SER A 125 -13.06 3.81 -16.23
CA SER A 125 -12.90 5.14 -15.65
C SER A 125 -13.23 6.25 -16.67
N GLU A 126 -12.89 6.08 -17.97
CA GLU A 126 -13.30 6.99 -19.06
C GLU A 126 -14.79 7.05 -19.31
N MET A 127 -15.48 5.92 -19.14
CA MET A 127 -16.92 5.84 -19.23
C MET A 127 -17.64 6.33 -17.96
N GLY A 128 -16.90 6.80 -16.94
CA GLY A 128 -17.46 7.44 -15.76
C GLY A 128 -17.57 6.55 -14.53
N GLU A 129 -17.02 5.34 -14.57
CA GLU A 129 -17.01 4.44 -13.40
C GLU A 129 -16.13 5.00 -12.28
N LYS A 130 -16.76 5.32 -11.14
CA LYS A 130 -16.08 5.98 -10.01
C LYS A 130 -15.06 5.04 -9.38
N SER A 131 -15.45 3.79 -9.13
CA SER A 131 -14.57 2.77 -8.52
C SER A 131 -13.28 2.56 -9.33
N ALA A 132 -13.39 2.55 -10.67
CA ALA A 132 -12.24 2.47 -11.57
C ALA A 132 -11.30 3.67 -11.41
N THR A 133 -11.86 4.87 -11.28
CA THR A 133 -11.09 6.10 -11.04
C THR A 133 -10.36 6.03 -9.71
N TYR A 134 -11.05 5.60 -8.65
CA TYR A 134 -10.49 5.51 -7.30
C TYR A 134 -9.37 4.48 -7.23
N GLU A 135 -9.56 3.30 -7.83
CA GLU A 135 -8.55 2.24 -7.83
C GLU A 135 -7.28 2.64 -8.57
N LEU A 136 -7.39 3.31 -9.73
CA LEU A 136 -6.23 3.81 -10.47
C LEU A 136 -5.43 4.82 -9.63
N ILE A 137 -6.11 5.76 -8.98
CA ILE A 137 -5.45 6.76 -8.15
C ILE A 137 -4.85 6.14 -6.89
N GLN A 138 -5.59 5.29 -6.18
CA GLN A 138 -5.07 4.61 -4.99
C GLN A 138 -3.87 3.73 -5.32
N SER A 139 -3.91 2.99 -6.45
CA SER A 139 -2.75 2.21 -6.90
C SER A 139 -1.54 3.10 -7.23
N SER A 140 -1.77 4.28 -7.82
CA SER A 140 -0.71 5.25 -8.10
C SER A 140 -0.10 5.84 -6.83
N ILE A 141 -0.90 6.07 -5.78
CA ILE A 141 -0.42 6.51 -4.47
C ILE A 141 0.49 5.43 -3.86
N ASN A 142 0.02 4.17 -3.85
CA ASN A 142 0.77 3.06 -3.27
C ASN A 142 2.13 2.83 -3.95
N LYS A 143 2.22 3.10 -5.26
CA LYS A 143 3.47 3.00 -6.03
C LYS A 143 4.31 4.28 -6.04
N ASN A 144 3.84 5.35 -5.38
CA ASN A 144 4.45 6.68 -5.42
C ASN A 144 4.60 7.22 -6.86
N GLN A 145 3.56 7.02 -7.67
CA GLN A 145 3.45 7.28 -9.11
C GLN A 145 2.24 8.16 -9.44
N VAL A 146 1.84 9.05 -8.52
CA VAL A 146 0.57 9.80 -8.57
C VAL A 146 0.37 10.63 -9.85
N PHE A 147 1.44 10.95 -10.57
CA PHE A 147 1.41 11.72 -11.81
C PHE A 147 1.22 10.88 -13.09
N GLU A 148 1.21 9.55 -12.99
CA GLU A 148 1.13 8.67 -14.17
C GLU A 148 -0.27 8.66 -14.84
N TYR A 149 -1.30 9.17 -14.15
CA TYR A 149 -2.70 9.07 -14.58
C TYR A 149 -3.43 10.43 -14.63
N PRO A 150 -3.08 11.33 -15.57
CA PRO A 150 -3.65 12.69 -15.63
C PRO A 150 -5.17 12.70 -15.85
N ALA A 151 -5.71 11.80 -16.68
CA ALA A 151 -7.15 11.73 -16.95
C ALA A 151 -7.96 11.23 -15.74
N PRO A 152 -7.61 10.10 -15.09
CA PRO A 152 -8.20 9.73 -13.80
C PRO A 152 -8.09 10.82 -12.73
N LEU A 153 -6.96 11.54 -12.65
CA LEU A 153 -6.78 12.62 -11.68
C LEU A 153 -7.71 13.81 -11.95
N GLN A 154 -7.92 14.16 -13.22
CA GLN A 154 -8.88 15.20 -13.60
C GLN A 154 -10.32 14.80 -13.25
N ARG A 155 -10.68 13.52 -13.48
CA ARG A 155 -11.99 12.99 -13.08
C ARG A 155 -12.17 13.02 -11.57
N LEU A 156 -11.18 12.56 -10.81
CA LEU A 156 -11.18 12.64 -9.35
C LEU A 156 -11.42 14.09 -8.87
N GLY A 157 -10.72 15.05 -9.44
CA GLY A 157 -10.93 16.46 -9.11
C GLY A 157 -12.33 16.97 -9.44
N SER A 158 -12.97 16.44 -10.49
CA SER A 158 -14.36 16.77 -10.84
C SER A 158 -15.36 16.16 -9.86
N LEU A 159 -15.20 14.89 -9.51
CA LEU A 159 -15.99 14.18 -8.50
C LEU A 159 -15.91 14.90 -7.14
N ALA A 160 -14.71 15.25 -6.70
CA ALA A 160 -14.48 15.94 -5.43
C ALA A 160 -15.06 17.38 -5.44
N LYS A 161 -14.84 18.16 -6.50
CA LYS A 161 -15.19 19.60 -6.50
C LYS A 161 -16.63 19.88 -6.90
N LYS A 162 -17.16 19.15 -7.88
CA LYS A 162 -18.47 19.43 -8.48
C LYS A 162 -19.57 18.57 -7.86
N GLU A 163 -19.34 17.26 -7.81
CA GLU A 163 -20.33 16.31 -7.27
C GLU A 163 -20.29 16.23 -5.75
N LYS A 164 -19.26 16.80 -5.13
CA LYS A 164 -19.02 16.78 -3.69
C LYS A 164 -18.92 15.37 -3.11
N ASP A 165 -18.37 14.45 -3.90
CA ASP A 165 -18.22 13.05 -3.52
C ASP A 165 -17.16 12.89 -2.41
N ALA A 166 -17.56 12.39 -1.24
CA ALA A 166 -16.71 12.35 -0.05
C ALA A 166 -15.47 11.44 -0.22
N GLU A 167 -15.62 10.30 -0.89
CA GLU A 167 -14.50 9.40 -1.18
C GLU A 167 -13.52 10.06 -2.15
N ALA A 168 -14.03 10.74 -3.19
CA ALA A 168 -13.19 11.50 -4.11
C ALA A 168 -12.42 12.64 -3.40
N MET A 169 -13.06 13.33 -2.45
CA MET A 169 -12.40 14.37 -1.64
C MET A 169 -11.28 13.78 -0.78
N ALA A 170 -11.54 12.65 -0.10
CA ALA A 170 -10.55 11.99 0.72
C ALA A 170 -9.34 11.56 -0.12
N LEU A 171 -9.59 10.95 -1.28
CA LEU A 171 -8.53 10.49 -2.18
C LEU A 171 -7.77 11.66 -2.81
N LEU A 172 -8.45 12.78 -3.12
CA LEU A 172 -7.78 14.02 -3.54
C LEU A 172 -6.88 14.57 -2.43
N GLY A 173 -7.34 14.53 -1.18
CA GLY A 173 -6.53 14.88 -0.01
C GLY A 173 -5.25 14.04 0.10
N LYS A 174 -5.35 12.72 -0.09
CA LYS A 174 -4.18 11.81 -0.14
C LYS A 174 -3.22 12.16 -1.28
N VAL A 175 -3.75 12.42 -2.47
CA VAL A 175 -2.93 12.87 -3.62
C VAL A 175 -2.14 14.14 -3.27
N LEU A 176 -2.80 15.13 -2.68
CA LEU A 176 -2.17 16.40 -2.27
C LEU A 176 -1.11 16.18 -1.18
N PHE A 177 -1.37 15.27 -0.24
CA PHE A 177 -0.40 14.87 0.77
C PHE A 177 0.87 14.28 0.14
N CYS A 178 0.73 13.36 -0.82
CA CYS A 178 1.86 12.80 -1.58
C CYS A 178 2.62 13.86 -2.39
N GLN A 179 1.97 14.96 -2.78
CA GLN A 179 2.59 16.10 -3.44
C GLN A 179 3.27 17.07 -2.46
N GLY A 180 3.20 16.83 -1.16
CA GLY A 180 3.71 17.72 -0.12
C GLY A 180 2.83 18.95 0.14
N LYS A 181 1.61 19.00 -0.41
CA LYS A 181 0.67 20.11 -0.27
C LYS A 181 -0.24 19.90 0.94
N GLU A 182 0.37 19.93 2.12
CA GLU A 182 -0.26 19.46 3.36
C GLU A 182 -1.43 20.32 3.83
N ASP A 183 -1.40 21.64 3.58
CA ASP A 183 -2.52 22.53 3.90
C ASP A 183 -3.74 22.23 3.04
N GLU A 184 -3.55 22.14 1.72
CA GLU A 184 -4.62 21.77 0.78
C GLU A 184 -5.14 20.35 1.08
N ALA A 185 -4.25 19.40 1.37
CA ALA A 185 -4.60 18.04 1.74
C ALA A 185 -5.49 18.01 2.98
N LEU A 186 -5.09 18.72 4.04
CA LEU A 186 -5.86 18.80 5.28
C LEU A 186 -7.26 19.38 5.04
N GLU A 187 -7.37 20.43 4.22
CA GLU A 187 -8.68 21.01 3.89
C GLU A 187 -9.60 19.99 3.19
N TRP A 188 -9.10 19.26 2.21
CA TRP A 188 -9.87 18.23 1.49
C TRP A 188 -10.26 17.04 2.37
N LEU A 189 -9.33 16.55 3.20
CA LEU A 189 -9.61 15.47 4.15
C LEU A 189 -10.69 15.87 5.16
N ARG A 190 -10.67 17.13 5.63
CA ARG A 190 -11.69 17.68 6.53
C ARG A 190 -13.04 17.82 5.84
N LYS A 191 -13.08 18.30 4.59
CA LYS A 191 -14.31 18.39 3.79
C LYS A 191 -14.93 17.01 3.55
N ALA A 192 -14.11 15.99 3.30
CA ALA A 192 -14.57 14.61 3.12
C ALA A 192 -15.23 14.04 4.38
N THR A 193 -14.69 14.35 5.56
CA THR A 193 -15.03 13.68 6.83
C THR A 193 -16.01 14.45 7.71
N ARG A 194 -16.41 15.68 7.33
CA ARG A 194 -17.21 16.59 8.18
C ARG A 194 -18.37 17.27 7.43
N PRO A 195 -19.50 17.52 8.11
CA PRO A 195 -20.58 18.35 7.59
C PRO A 195 -20.13 19.78 7.25
N PRO A 196 -20.82 20.50 6.34
CA PRO A 196 -22.04 20.08 5.64
C PRO A 196 -21.77 19.27 4.36
N THR A 197 -20.51 19.06 3.99
CA THR A 197 -20.16 18.46 2.70
C THR A 197 -19.97 16.95 2.78
N GLY A 198 -19.25 16.49 3.80
CA GLY A 198 -18.92 15.08 3.98
C GLY A 198 -19.48 14.49 5.27
N SER A 199 -19.20 13.21 5.47
CA SER A 199 -19.57 12.40 6.63
C SER A 199 -18.50 11.34 6.86
N LEU A 200 -18.69 10.39 7.78
CA LEU A 200 -17.81 9.22 7.90
C LEU A 200 -18.36 7.99 7.15
N GLU A 201 -19.48 8.12 6.46
CA GLU A 201 -20.22 7.04 5.79
C GLU A 201 -19.73 6.82 4.35
N PHE A 202 -18.43 6.61 4.20
CA PHE A 202 -17.82 6.25 2.90
C PHE A 202 -16.59 5.37 3.10
N ALA A 203 -16.25 4.59 2.07
CA ALA A 203 -15.09 3.71 2.10
C ALA A 203 -13.78 4.51 2.24
N GLY A 204 -12.95 4.16 3.23
CA GLY A 204 -11.69 4.84 3.47
C GLY A 204 -11.79 6.14 4.28
N SER A 205 -12.91 6.40 4.97
CA SER A 205 -13.03 7.51 5.92
C SER A 205 -12.07 7.40 7.10
N GLY A 206 -11.78 6.17 7.56
CA GLY A 206 -10.73 5.87 8.55
C GLY A 206 -9.35 6.31 8.08
N ASP A 207 -8.93 5.86 6.90
CA ASP A 207 -7.66 6.27 6.29
C ASP A 207 -7.59 7.79 6.07
N ALA A 208 -8.69 8.44 5.67
CA ALA A 208 -8.72 9.90 5.54
C ALA A 208 -8.38 10.62 6.86
N LEU A 209 -8.92 10.14 7.99
CA LEU A 209 -8.60 10.65 9.32
C LEU A 209 -7.16 10.33 9.75
N VAL A 210 -6.60 9.20 9.32
CA VAL A 210 -5.18 8.87 9.54
C VAL A 210 -4.27 9.87 8.80
N TYR A 211 -4.56 10.19 7.54
CA TYR A 211 -3.80 11.22 6.82
C TYR A 211 -3.95 12.60 7.47
N GLU A 212 -5.14 12.97 7.96
CA GLU A 212 -5.33 14.19 8.73
C GLU A 212 -4.44 14.19 9.98
N GLY A 213 -4.47 13.13 10.79
CA GLY A 213 -3.67 13.04 12.01
C GLY A 213 -2.17 13.12 11.73
N ARG A 214 -1.69 12.49 10.65
CA ARG A 214 -0.27 12.57 10.22
C ARG A 214 0.13 14.00 9.84
N ILE A 215 -0.72 14.74 9.13
CA ILE A 215 -0.47 16.14 8.79
C ILE A 215 -0.41 16.99 10.07
N LEU A 216 -1.33 16.77 11.00
CA LEU A 216 -1.38 17.50 12.28
C LEU A 216 -0.13 17.23 13.13
N LEU A 217 0.36 15.98 13.19
CA LEU A 217 1.63 15.65 13.86
C LEU A 217 2.80 16.43 13.25
N LYS A 218 2.89 16.50 11.92
CA LYS A 218 3.98 17.21 11.25
C LYS A 218 3.94 18.71 11.53
N LYS A 219 2.76 19.26 11.77
CA LYS A 219 2.54 20.65 12.21
C LYS A 219 2.75 20.87 13.72
N GLY A 220 3.03 19.81 14.48
CA GLY A 220 3.20 19.88 15.94
C GLY A 220 1.90 19.82 16.74
N ASP A 221 0.74 19.71 16.09
CA ASP A 221 -0.56 19.56 16.75
C ASP A 221 -0.81 18.11 17.17
N LYS A 222 -0.14 17.70 18.25
CA LYS A 222 -0.28 16.35 18.81
C LYS A 222 -1.69 16.07 19.33
N LYS A 223 -2.39 17.09 19.82
CA LYS A 223 -3.75 16.95 20.36
C LYS A 223 -4.74 16.65 19.23
N GLY A 224 -4.76 17.50 18.20
CA GLY A 224 -5.62 17.30 17.03
C GLY A 224 -5.29 16.01 16.28
N ALA A 225 -4.01 15.64 16.20
CA ALA A 225 -3.62 14.35 15.66
C ALA A 225 -4.18 13.18 16.47
N GLY A 226 -4.04 13.22 17.80
CA GLY A 226 -4.60 12.21 18.70
C GLY A 226 -6.11 12.08 18.58
N GLU A 227 -6.84 13.18 18.44
CA GLU A 227 -8.29 13.18 18.21
C GLU A 227 -8.66 12.50 16.87
N ALA A 228 -7.95 12.85 15.79
CA ALA A 228 -8.18 12.25 14.47
C ALA A 228 -7.89 10.74 14.46
N PHE A 229 -6.75 10.31 15.02
CA PHE A 229 -6.42 8.88 15.14
C PHE A 229 -7.37 8.14 16.08
N LYS A 230 -7.82 8.76 17.17
CA LYS A 230 -8.80 8.16 18.09
C LYS A 230 -10.11 7.88 17.38
N LYS A 231 -10.57 8.84 16.58
CA LYS A 231 -11.78 8.67 15.77
C LYS A 231 -11.62 7.54 14.76
N ALA A 232 -10.53 7.55 13.99
CA ALA A 232 -10.24 6.50 13.01
C ALA A 232 -10.13 5.10 13.65
N ALA A 233 -9.41 4.97 14.75
CA ALA A 233 -9.16 3.68 15.39
C ALA A 233 -10.37 3.18 16.18
N LEU A 234 -11.01 4.02 16.99
CA LEU A 234 -12.01 3.56 17.96
C LEU A 234 -13.45 3.62 17.43
N GLU A 235 -13.74 4.49 16.46
CA GLU A 235 -15.07 4.56 15.83
C GLU A 235 -15.14 3.79 14.51
N LEU A 236 -14.04 3.73 13.75
CA LEU A 236 -14.02 3.11 12.41
C LEU A 236 -13.13 1.86 12.31
N ASP A 237 -12.50 1.46 13.42
CA ASP A 237 -11.59 0.30 13.51
C ASP A 237 -10.46 0.30 12.46
N GLU A 238 -9.98 1.49 12.07
CA GLU A 238 -8.92 1.65 11.08
C GLU A 238 -7.58 1.10 11.63
N PRO A 239 -7.01 0.03 11.04
CA PRO A 239 -5.82 -0.64 11.58
C PRO A 239 -4.61 0.28 11.76
N SER A 240 -4.35 1.12 10.75
CA SER A 240 -3.22 2.03 10.74
C SER A 240 -3.34 3.13 11.81
N ALA A 241 -4.57 3.48 12.20
CA ALA A 241 -4.82 4.48 13.23
C ALA A 241 -4.40 3.99 14.62
N TYR A 242 -4.61 2.71 14.95
CA TYR A 242 -4.11 2.13 16.20
C TYR A 242 -2.59 2.22 16.30
N PHE A 243 -1.87 1.97 15.20
CA PHE A 243 -0.42 2.17 15.17
C PHE A 243 -0.06 3.62 15.51
N TYR A 244 -0.65 4.61 14.85
CA TYR A 244 -0.33 6.01 15.17
C TYR A 244 -0.73 6.41 16.60
N LEU A 245 -1.86 5.92 17.13
CA LEU A 245 -2.23 6.14 18.54
C LEU A 245 -1.21 5.57 19.51
N SER A 246 -0.67 4.39 19.23
CA SER A 246 0.36 3.75 20.05
C SER A 246 1.62 4.63 20.19
N GLN A 247 1.95 5.38 19.14
CA GLN A 247 3.11 6.29 19.13
C GLN A 247 2.89 7.52 20.02
N LEU A 248 1.64 7.82 20.37
CA LEU A 248 1.28 8.93 21.26
C LEU A 248 1.14 8.49 22.73
N GLN A 249 1.26 7.20 23.02
CA GLN A 249 1.23 6.67 24.38
C GLN A 249 2.62 6.71 25.02
N GLU A 250 2.66 6.58 26.34
CA GLU A 250 3.91 6.40 27.07
C GLU A 250 4.64 5.12 26.59
N PRO A 251 5.93 5.19 26.26
CA PRO A 251 6.70 4.03 25.82
C PRO A 251 6.68 2.88 26.84
N GLY A 252 6.30 1.68 26.38
CA GLY A 252 6.20 0.49 27.23
C GLY A 252 4.92 0.42 28.08
N SER A 253 4.00 1.37 27.96
CA SER A 253 2.70 1.31 28.64
C SER A 253 1.82 0.19 28.10
N SER A 254 0.95 -0.35 28.96
CA SER A 254 -0.05 -1.35 28.57
C SER A 254 -0.95 -0.87 27.42
N THR A 255 -1.36 0.41 27.45
CA THR A 255 -2.14 1.02 26.37
C THR A 255 -1.40 1.03 25.03
N GLN A 256 -0.10 1.33 25.04
CA GLN A 256 0.72 1.25 23.83
C GLN A 256 0.75 -0.18 23.28
N GLU A 257 1.00 -1.17 24.13
CA GLU A 257 1.07 -2.58 23.75
C GLU A 257 -0.26 -3.08 23.17
N VAL A 258 -1.40 -2.72 23.78
CA VAL A 258 -2.74 -3.07 23.27
C VAL A 258 -3.00 -2.48 21.88
N TYR A 259 -2.68 -1.21 21.65
CA TYR A 259 -2.86 -0.61 20.33
C TYR A 259 -1.92 -1.19 19.28
N LEU A 260 -0.68 -1.48 19.63
CA LEU A 260 0.25 -2.17 18.75
C LEU A 260 -0.27 -3.57 18.39
N LEU A 261 -0.80 -4.34 19.36
CA LEU A 261 -1.38 -5.66 19.12
C LEU A 261 -2.56 -5.61 18.15
N LYS A 262 -3.47 -4.63 18.32
CA LYS A 262 -4.59 -4.44 17.40
C LYS A 262 -4.11 -4.15 15.96
N ALA A 263 -3.18 -3.21 15.80
CA ALA A 263 -2.62 -2.88 14.49
C ALA A 263 -1.86 -4.06 13.86
N ALA A 264 -1.04 -4.77 14.65
CA ALA A 264 -0.26 -5.91 14.19
C ALA A 264 -1.15 -7.09 13.77
N SER A 265 -2.22 -7.37 14.53
CA SER A 265 -3.18 -8.44 14.20
C SER A 265 -3.91 -8.18 12.87
N SER A 266 -3.99 -6.91 12.46
CA SER A 266 -4.58 -6.48 11.19
C SER A 266 -3.54 -6.27 10.07
N GLY A 267 -2.29 -6.72 10.26
CA GLY A 267 -1.26 -6.71 9.22
C GLY A 267 -0.39 -5.45 9.14
N VAL A 268 -0.45 -4.53 10.12
CA VAL A 268 0.42 -3.33 10.12
C VAL A 268 1.85 -3.72 10.51
N LEU A 269 2.75 -3.74 9.53
CA LEU A 269 4.13 -4.22 9.68
C LEU A 269 4.96 -3.40 10.69
N GLU A 270 4.75 -2.09 10.72
CA GLU A 270 5.39 -1.19 11.69
C GLU A 270 4.97 -1.54 13.12
N ALA A 271 3.72 -1.97 13.32
CA ALA A 271 3.22 -2.35 14.63
C ALA A 271 3.84 -3.68 15.09
N MET A 272 3.91 -4.68 14.18
CA MET A 272 4.61 -5.93 14.45
C MET A 272 6.08 -5.67 14.83
N HIS A 273 6.79 -4.84 14.07
CA HIS A 273 8.17 -4.46 14.39
C HIS A 273 8.28 -3.81 15.79
N ASN A 274 7.38 -2.89 16.11
CA ASN A 274 7.40 -2.20 17.40
C ASN A 274 7.05 -3.11 18.57
N LEU A 275 6.20 -4.12 18.39
CA LEU A 275 6.01 -5.19 19.38
C LEU A 275 7.30 -5.98 19.59
N GLY A 276 7.99 -6.33 18.50
CA GLY A 276 9.30 -6.99 18.60
C GLY A 276 10.31 -6.18 19.41
N ALA A 277 10.35 -4.86 19.18
CA ALA A 277 11.23 -3.96 19.93
C ALA A 277 10.83 -3.82 21.41
N LEU A 278 9.53 -3.78 21.71
CA LEU A 278 9.01 -3.73 23.09
C LEU A 278 9.33 -5.01 23.86
N GLU A 279 9.14 -6.17 23.25
CA GLU A 279 9.52 -7.47 23.81
C GLU A 279 11.03 -7.59 23.99
N LEU A 280 11.82 -7.12 23.03
CA LEU A 280 13.27 -7.12 23.13
C LEU A 280 13.77 -6.25 24.29
N ALA A 281 13.12 -5.11 24.54
CA ALA A 281 13.43 -4.25 25.68
C ALA A 281 13.11 -4.94 27.02
N LYS A 282 12.09 -5.80 27.09
CA LYS A 282 11.80 -6.63 28.28
C LYS A 282 12.94 -7.63 28.54
N ILE A 283 13.52 -8.21 27.48
CA ILE A 283 14.65 -9.15 27.57
C ILE A 283 15.94 -8.43 27.98
N GLY A 284 16.21 -7.24 27.44
CA GLY A 284 17.42 -6.48 27.78
C GLY A 284 17.53 -6.07 29.26
N LYS A 285 16.43 -6.13 30.02
CA LYS A 285 16.40 -5.90 31.47
C LYS A 285 16.76 -7.13 32.31
N GLN A 286 16.86 -8.31 31.68
CA GLN A 286 17.20 -9.56 32.37
C GLN A 286 18.72 -9.69 32.56
N GLU A 287 19.13 -10.31 33.65
CA GLU A 287 20.55 -10.54 33.95
C GLU A 287 21.20 -11.53 32.96
N LYS A 288 20.43 -12.54 32.53
CA LYS A 288 20.89 -13.56 31.59
C LYS A 288 20.76 -13.06 30.16
N LYS A 289 21.89 -13.04 29.45
CA LYS A 289 21.91 -12.72 28.02
C LYS A 289 21.35 -13.91 27.21
N PRO A 290 20.60 -13.65 26.13
CA PRO A 290 20.22 -14.69 25.18
C PRO A 290 21.45 -15.44 24.65
N THR A 291 21.37 -16.77 24.65
CA THR A 291 22.39 -17.69 24.12
C THR A 291 21.88 -18.50 22.93
N SER A 292 20.55 -18.56 22.77
CA SER A 292 19.89 -19.21 21.65
C SER A 292 18.82 -18.29 21.05
N LEU A 293 18.39 -18.58 19.82
CA LEU A 293 17.27 -17.87 19.21
C LEU A 293 15.96 -18.00 20.02
N ALA A 294 15.79 -19.07 20.79
CA ALA A 294 14.58 -19.28 21.60
C ALA A 294 14.52 -18.30 22.78
N ASP A 295 15.68 -17.89 23.31
CA ASP A 295 15.77 -16.95 24.43
C ASP A 295 15.25 -15.55 24.06
N TYR A 296 15.16 -15.23 22.76
CA TYR A 296 14.55 -14.01 22.26
C TYR A 296 13.01 -14.04 22.28
N GLY A 297 12.39 -15.20 22.52
CA GLY A 297 10.96 -15.39 22.68
C GLY A 297 10.13 -14.57 21.68
N MET A 298 9.25 -13.73 22.22
CA MET A 298 8.29 -12.96 21.43
C MET A 298 8.89 -11.78 20.67
N ALA A 299 10.07 -11.31 21.06
CA ALA A 299 10.81 -10.35 20.24
C ALA A 299 11.13 -10.94 18.86
N ARG A 300 11.63 -12.18 18.84
CA ARG A 300 11.97 -12.88 17.59
C ARG A 300 10.74 -13.11 16.74
N GLU A 301 9.65 -13.62 17.30
CA GLU A 301 8.44 -13.95 16.52
C GLU A 301 7.87 -12.71 15.82
N TRP A 302 7.75 -11.59 16.53
CA TRP A 302 7.26 -10.35 15.95
C TRP A 302 8.18 -9.78 14.86
N PHE A 303 9.50 -9.79 15.08
CA PHE A 303 10.44 -9.41 14.03
C PHE A 303 10.38 -10.36 12.85
N GLN A 304 10.23 -11.66 13.08
CA GLN A 304 10.20 -12.67 12.03
C GLN A 304 8.98 -12.49 11.13
N VAL A 305 7.78 -12.28 11.68
CA VAL A 305 6.56 -12.05 10.89
C VAL A 305 6.69 -10.77 10.06
N ALA A 306 7.10 -9.65 10.69
CA ALA A 306 7.30 -8.39 9.97
C ALA A 306 8.37 -8.50 8.86
N ALA A 307 9.47 -9.22 9.13
CA ALA A 307 10.56 -9.42 8.16
C ALA A 307 10.13 -10.31 6.98
N SER A 308 9.34 -11.35 7.24
CA SER A 308 8.79 -12.22 6.19
C SER A 308 7.91 -11.45 5.20
N ASP A 309 7.17 -10.45 5.70
CA ASP A 309 6.31 -9.58 4.89
C ASP A 309 7.03 -8.35 4.32
N GLY A 310 8.36 -8.30 4.41
CA GLY A 310 9.18 -7.31 3.72
C GLY A 310 9.65 -6.12 4.56
N PHE A 311 9.39 -6.09 5.88
CA PHE A 311 9.79 -4.97 6.73
C PHE A 311 11.30 -4.95 7.00
N GLY A 312 12.01 -4.04 6.34
CA GLY A 312 13.48 -4.00 6.31
C GLY A 312 14.15 -3.86 7.68
N LEU A 313 13.61 -3.03 8.58
CA LEU A 313 14.18 -2.86 9.93
C LEU A 313 14.05 -4.14 10.77
N SER A 314 12.99 -4.93 10.56
CA SER A 314 12.86 -6.23 11.21
C SER A 314 13.82 -7.25 10.63
N MET A 315 14.12 -7.20 9.32
CA MET A 315 15.18 -8.03 8.74
C MET A 315 16.55 -7.72 9.35
N LEU A 316 16.87 -6.43 9.58
CA LEU A 316 18.10 -6.03 10.28
C LEU A 316 18.12 -6.57 11.73
N ASN A 317 17.02 -6.45 12.46
CA ASN A 317 16.94 -6.98 13.81
C ASN A 317 17.07 -8.51 13.85
N MET A 318 16.47 -9.22 12.90
CA MET A 318 16.67 -10.67 12.76
C MET A 318 18.13 -11.01 12.48
N ALA A 319 18.82 -10.24 11.62
CA ALA A 319 20.24 -10.41 11.40
C ALA A 319 21.06 -10.22 12.69
N LEU A 320 20.78 -9.17 13.45
CA LEU A 320 21.45 -8.88 14.72
C LEU A 320 21.18 -9.95 15.78
N ILE A 321 19.94 -10.46 15.87
CA ILE A 321 19.55 -11.56 16.76
C ILE A 321 20.34 -12.82 16.41
N CYS A 322 20.39 -13.21 15.13
CA CYS A 322 21.17 -14.36 14.68
C CYS A 322 22.66 -14.21 15.01
N LYS A 323 23.25 -13.03 14.74
CA LYS A 323 24.65 -12.74 15.04
C LYS A 323 24.96 -12.82 16.54
N ALA A 324 24.05 -12.34 17.38
CA ALA A 324 24.24 -12.33 18.84
C ALA A 324 24.35 -13.74 19.45
N VAL A 325 23.76 -14.75 18.81
CA VAL A 325 23.79 -16.15 19.25
C VAL A 325 24.73 -17.03 18.40
N GLY A 326 25.60 -16.40 17.60
CA GLY A 326 26.58 -17.08 16.75
C GLY A 326 26.02 -17.78 15.51
N GLN A 327 24.77 -17.49 15.12
CA GLN A 327 24.18 -17.98 13.87
C GLN A 327 24.51 -17.04 12.70
N ASP A 328 25.79 -16.93 12.38
CA ASP A 328 26.31 -15.95 11.42
C ASP A 328 25.73 -16.12 10.01
N GLU A 329 25.63 -17.36 9.52
CA GLU A 329 25.08 -17.64 8.18
C GLU A 329 23.61 -17.19 8.06
N ALA A 330 22.79 -17.52 9.05
CA ALA A 330 21.39 -17.08 9.10
C ALA A 330 21.30 -15.55 9.18
N GLY A 331 22.20 -14.91 9.94
CA GLY A 331 22.29 -13.45 10.01
C GLY A 331 22.62 -12.81 8.66
N LEU A 332 23.57 -13.39 7.91
CA LEU A 332 23.94 -12.91 6.57
C LEU A 332 22.78 -13.03 5.56
N LEU A 333 22.00 -14.13 5.62
CA LEU A 333 20.81 -14.28 4.78
C LEU A 333 19.77 -13.17 5.05
N TRP A 334 19.58 -12.79 6.32
CA TRP A 334 18.71 -11.66 6.66
C TRP A 334 19.27 -10.32 6.19
N LEU A 335 20.58 -10.10 6.26
CA LEU A 335 21.22 -8.89 5.69
C LEU A 335 21.06 -8.82 4.17
N ASP A 336 21.15 -9.95 3.46
CA ASP A 336 20.95 -10.01 2.01
C ASP A 336 19.52 -9.66 1.60
N LYS A 337 18.54 -10.10 2.40
CA LYS A 337 17.13 -9.67 2.23
C LYS A 337 16.97 -8.17 2.54
N ALA A 338 17.53 -7.70 3.66
CA ALA A 338 17.47 -6.29 4.04
C ALA A 338 18.11 -5.38 2.97
N ALA A 339 19.22 -5.80 2.35
CA ALA A 339 19.89 -5.04 1.30
C ALA A 339 19.04 -4.84 0.03
N GLN A 340 18.03 -5.68 -0.20
CA GLN A 340 17.08 -5.52 -1.30
C GLN A 340 16.04 -4.43 -1.00
N SER A 341 15.70 -4.23 0.28
CA SER A 341 14.77 -3.19 0.72
C SER A 341 15.39 -1.79 0.61
N PRO A 342 14.80 -0.86 -0.17
CA PRO A 342 15.38 0.47 -0.38
C PRO A 342 15.64 1.25 0.92
N ASP A 343 14.76 1.13 1.91
CA ASP A 343 14.78 1.96 3.12
C ASP A 343 15.95 1.63 4.06
N VAL A 344 16.39 0.38 4.07
CA VAL A 344 17.49 -0.10 4.94
C VAL A 344 18.71 -0.59 4.16
N ARG A 345 18.71 -0.46 2.83
CA ARG A 345 19.79 -0.98 1.96
C ARG A 345 21.18 -0.52 2.37
N GLY A 346 21.32 0.77 2.66
CA GLY A 346 22.61 1.36 3.03
C GLY A 346 23.11 0.79 4.36
N GLU A 347 22.22 0.72 5.34
CA GLU A 347 22.49 0.19 6.67
C GLU A 347 22.85 -1.30 6.62
N ALA A 348 22.07 -2.12 5.90
CA ALA A 348 22.35 -3.54 5.71
C ALA A 348 23.74 -3.79 5.10
N LYS A 349 24.13 -3.00 4.09
CA LYS A 349 25.47 -3.07 3.48
C LYS A 349 26.58 -2.66 4.45
N ASN A 350 26.34 -1.64 5.27
CA ASN A 350 27.31 -1.20 6.28
C ASN A 350 27.51 -2.27 7.34
N VAL A 351 26.44 -2.83 7.91
CA VAL A 351 26.49 -3.93 8.89
C VAL A 351 27.24 -5.14 8.32
N ARG A 352 26.97 -5.50 7.06
CA ARG A 352 27.69 -6.60 6.39
C ARG A 352 29.19 -6.35 6.29
N ARG A 353 29.59 -5.13 5.91
CA ARG A 353 31.01 -4.74 5.83
C ARG A 353 31.68 -4.81 7.20
N GLU A 354 31.03 -4.29 8.25
CA GLU A 354 31.53 -4.35 9.61
C GLU A 354 31.77 -5.79 10.09
N TRP A 355 30.86 -6.71 9.77
CA TRP A 355 31.02 -8.12 10.13
C TRP A 355 32.17 -8.80 9.39
N ALA A 356 32.39 -8.44 8.12
CA ALA A 356 33.52 -8.95 7.34
C ALA A 356 34.87 -8.43 7.89
N GLU A 357 34.94 -7.14 8.24
CA GLU A 357 36.12 -6.54 8.86
C GLU A 357 36.42 -7.15 10.24
N GLU A 358 35.39 -7.37 11.07
CA GLU A 358 35.53 -8.03 12.37
C GLU A 358 36.06 -9.46 12.21
N SER A 359 35.52 -10.22 11.26
CA SER A 359 35.99 -11.58 10.97
C SER A 359 37.46 -11.58 10.51
N SER A 360 37.84 -10.61 9.66
CA SER A 360 39.21 -10.48 9.14
C SER A 360 40.23 -10.02 10.18
N ARG A 361 39.80 -9.43 11.30
CA ARG A 361 40.67 -9.06 12.44
C ARG A 361 40.88 -10.23 13.42
N LEU A 362 40.00 -11.22 13.38
CA LEU A 362 40.02 -12.39 14.27
C LEU A 362 40.74 -13.59 13.64
N THR A 363 40.95 -13.57 12.33
CA THR A 363 41.82 -14.48 11.55
C THR A 363 43.20 -13.91 11.40
#